data_AF-A0A7W0JS28-F1
#
_entry.id   AF-A0A7W0JS28-F1
#
_cell.length_a   1.000
_cell.length_b   1.000
_cell.length_c   1.000
_cell.angle_alpha   90.00
_cell.angle_beta   90.00
_cell.angle_gamma   90.00
#
_symmetry.space_group_name_H-M   'P 1'
#
loop_
_entity.id
_entity.type
_entity.pdbx_description
1 polymer ?
#
loop_
_entity_poly.entity_id
_entity_poly.type
_entity_poly.pdbx_seq_one_letter_code
_entity_poly.pdbx_strand_id
1 'polypeptide(L)'
;MAKATVTSELFKLSLDLGRTTWFGNLAFGLLIVLILWREDQLPAAALWWSALAAIVVARAWYCQRLSNWMSAHSNRLPRSAQAYAALAALEGTAWALSLVLLPAANDSGAVLQLVLTIAVLLGTLLAFAPAGMPWIAFAVPLGFAQLMFLLSHDLPLRQITLVSWALTLIGAAAAFVLLRRALSSNVAMRTRANSSARAQEAANAELTRSREQLRMALDAIDAGVADTNVLTGERSFSSRYIQILGYSDRESFMQSYKFSESLHPDDRDRVRIARRRHIDQGAALREECRMQRADG
;
A
#
# COMPACT_ATOMS: atom_id res chain seq x y z
N MET A 1 3.99 -12.53 -3.88
CA MET A 1 4.74 -11.29 -3.53
C MET A 1 3.87 -10.23 -2.87
N ALA A 2 2.73 -9.81 -3.45
CA ALA A 2 1.88 -8.75 -2.88
C ALA A 2 1.46 -8.93 -1.40
N LYS A 3 1.07 -10.13 -0.98
CA LYS A 3 0.71 -10.41 0.43
C LYS A 3 1.88 -10.19 1.40
N ALA A 4 3.11 -10.52 0.99
CA ALA A 4 4.29 -10.31 1.81
C ALA A 4 4.60 -8.82 1.96
N THR A 5 4.46 -8.04 0.88
CA THR A 5 4.62 -6.58 0.88
C THR A 5 3.59 -5.88 1.76
N VAL A 6 2.31 -6.28 1.69
CA VAL A 6 1.28 -5.73 2.58
C VAL A 6 1.62 -6.03 4.04
N THR A 7 2.06 -7.26 4.34
CA THR A 7 2.40 -7.65 5.70
C THR A 7 3.60 -6.88 6.24
N SER A 8 4.63 -6.64 5.42
CA SER A 8 5.81 -5.85 5.83
C SER A 8 5.47 -4.38 6.05
N GLU A 9 4.61 -3.78 5.23
CA GLU A 9 4.16 -2.39 5.38
C GLU A 9 3.32 -2.20 6.66
N LEU A 10 2.40 -3.12 6.94
CA LEU A 10 1.64 -3.11 8.19
C LEU A 10 2.53 -3.25 9.43
N PHE A 11 3.57 -4.09 9.33
CA PHE A 11 4.54 -4.24 10.42
C PHE A 11 5.38 -2.95 10.63
N LYS A 12 5.82 -2.28 9.56
CA LYS A 12 6.48 -0.96 9.66
C LYS A 12 5.58 0.07 10.35
N LEU A 13 4.31 0.14 9.97
CA LEU A 13 3.34 1.02 10.61
C LEU A 13 3.22 0.74 12.12
N SER A 14 3.17 -0.55 12.50
CA SER A 14 3.14 -0.95 13.91
C SER A 14 4.40 -0.53 14.68
N LEU A 15 5.59 -0.63 14.08
CA LEU A 15 6.82 -0.18 14.76
C LEU A 15 6.86 1.34 14.95
N ASP A 16 6.41 2.11 13.97
CA ASP A 16 6.38 3.57 14.07
C ASP A 16 5.39 4.03 15.15
N LEU A 17 4.20 3.43 15.18
CA LEU A 17 3.21 3.67 16.24
C LEU A 17 3.71 3.15 17.60
N GLY A 18 4.38 2.00 17.63
CA GLY A 18 4.98 1.45 18.85
C GLY A 18 6.07 2.35 19.43
N ARG A 19 6.84 3.02 18.56
CA ARG A 19 7.85 4.00 18.95
C ARG A 19 7.24 5.27 19.51
N THR A 20 6.09 5.73 19.03
CA THR A 20 5.48 6.98 19.51
C THR A 20 4.62 6.77 20.74
N THR A 21 3.91 5.65 20.85
CA THR A 21 2.91 5.40 21.92
C THR A 21 3.48 5.12 23.33
N TRP A 22 4.79 5.12 23.53
CA TRP A 22 5.40 4.79 24.82
C TRP A 22 4.98 5.73 25.97
N PHE A 23 4.84 7.03 25.71
CA PHE A 23 4.49 8.03 26.73
C PHE A 23 3.10 7.79 27.33
N GLY A 24 2.13 7.33 26.52
CA GLY A 24 0.78 7.06 26.99
C GLY A 24 0.75 5.93 28.01
N ASN A 25 1.52 4.86 27.76
CA ASN A 25 1.59 3.71 28.65
C ASN A 25 2.21 4.09 30.01
N LEU A 26 3.27 4.91 29.99
CA LEU A 26 3.89 5.42 31.23
C LEU A 26 2.98 6.37 31.99
N ALA A 27 2.23 7.23 31.29
CA ALA A 27 1.29 8.15 31.91
C ALA A 27 0.17 7.40 32.64
N PHE A 28 -0.40 6.35 32.03
CA PHE A 28 -1.38 5.48 32.69
C PHE A 28 -0.77 4.72 33.87
N GLY A 29 0.48 4.25 33.75
CA GLY A 29 1.18 3.60 34.86
C GLY A 29 1.44 4.57 36.03
N LEU A 30 1.76 5.83 35.74
CA LEU A 30 1.95 6.85 36.78
C LEU A 30 0.65 7.12 37.55
N LEU A 31 -0.50 7.09 36.89
CA LEU A 31 -1.80 7.20 37.56
C LEU A 31 -2.01 6.07 38.56
N ILE A 32 -1.58 4.83 38.26
CA ILE A 32 -1.59 3.72 39.24
C ILE A 32 -0.71 4.04 40.45
N VAL A 33 0.49 4.56 40.22
CA VAL A 33 1.41 4.93 41.32
C VAL A 33 0.80 6.00 42.22
N LEU A 34 0.10 7.00 41.66
CA LEU A 34 -0.57 8.03 42.43
C LEU A 34 -1.72 7.48 43.29
N ILE A 35 -2.44 6.47 42.80
CA ILE A 35 -3.48 5.78 43.57
C ILE A 35 -2.85 5.02 44.73
N LEU A 36 -1.80 4.24 44.45
CA LEU A 36 -1.13 3.43 45.46
C LEU A 36 -0.35 4.27 46.48
N TRP A 37 0.05 5.48 46.10
CA TRP A 37 0.58 6.46 47.06
C TRP A 37 -0.45 6.84 48.12
N ARG A 38 -1.71 7.04 47.70
CA ARG A 38 -2.82 7.32 48.62
C ARG A 38 -3.14 6.12 49.53
N GLU A 39 -2.75 4.92 49.14
CA GLU A 39 -2.99 3.67 49.86
C GLU A 39 -1.75 3.15 50.63
N ASP A 40 -0.74 4.01 50.85
CA ASP A 40 0.52 3.69 51.55
C ASP A 40 1.34 2.51 50.97
N GLN A 41 1.12 2.15 49.71
CA GLN A 41 1.83 1.07 49.00
C GLN A 41 2.95 1.55 48.06
N LEU A 42 3.55 2.70 48.36
CA LEU A 42 4.61 3.33 47.57
C LEU A 42 5.77 2.42 47.12
N PRO A 43 6.41 1.61 48.00
CA PRO A 43 7.61 0.86 47.59
C PRO A 43 7.31 -0.19 46.52
N ALA A 44 6.18 -0.89 46.64
CA ALA A 44 5.75 -1.89 45.67
C ALA A 44 5.31 -1.24 44.35
N ALA A 45 4.61 -0.10 44.42
CA ALA A 45 4.22 0.70 43.26
C ALA A 45 5.43 1.23 42.46
N ALA A 46 6.45 1.73 43.16
CA ALA A 46 7.66 2.25 42.54
C ALA A 46 8.48 1.15 41.84
N LEU A 47 8.58 -0.03 42.44
CA LEU A 47 9.26 -1.18 41.84
C LEU A 47 8.52 -1.67 40.59
N TRP A 48 7.19 -1.78 40.66
CA TRP A 48 6.36 -2.14 39.51
C TRP A 48 6.46 -1.12 38.38
N TRP A 49 6.36 0.19 38.68
CA TRP A 49 6.43 1.23 37.65
C TRP A 49 7.82 1.29 36.99
N SER A 50 8.89 1.06 37.77
CA SER A 50 10.25 0.97 37.22
C SER A 50 10.40 -0.21 36.27
N ALA A 51 9.80 -1.37 36.61
CA ALA A 51 9.78 -2.53 35.73
C ALA A 51 8.98 -2.26 34.44
N LEU A 52 7.79 -1.67 34.55
CA LEU A 52 6.98 -1.27 33.39
C LEU A 52 7.75 -0.28 32.50
N ALA A 53 8.40 0.72 33.11
CA ALA A 53 9.19 1.72 32.39
C ALA A 53 10.36 1.08 31.63
N ALA A 54 11.09 0.15 32.26
CA ALA A 54 12.15 -0.60 31.61
C ALA A 54 11.64 -1.39 30.39
N ILE A 55 10.49 -2.07 30.50
CA ILE A 55 9.89 -2.83 29.39
C ILE A 55 9.46 -1.89 28.26
N VAL A 56 8.78 -0.79 28.57
CA VAL A 56 8.29 0.18 27.57
C VAL A 56 9.44 0.87 26.84
N VAL A 57 10.52 1.23 27.55
CA VAL A 57 11.74 1.79 26.97
C VAL A 57 12.45 0.73 26.10
N ALA A 58 12.54 -0.51 26.56
CA ALA A 58 13.11 -1.61 25.77
C ALA A 58 12.31 -1.83 24.47
N ARG A 59 10.97 -1.77 24.52
CA ARG A 59 10.12 -1.81 23.33
C ARG A 59 10.40 -0.63 22.40
N ALA A 60 10.44 0.59 22.91
CA ALA A 60 10.69 1.78 22.09
C ALA A 60 12.07 1.72 21.40
N TRP A 61 13.11 1.31 22.13
CA TRP A 61 14.45 1.09 21.60
C TRP A 61 14.47 -0.02 20.54
N TYR A 62 13.78 -1.13 20.80
CA TYR A 62 13.65 -2.24 19.86
C TYR A 62 12.96 -1.81 18.56
N CYS A 63 11.85 -1.06 18.65
CA CYS A 63 11.14 -0.48 17.51
C CYS A 63 12.04 0.45 16.70
N GLN A 64 12.80 1.33 17.36
CA GLN A 64 13.72 2.25 16.69
C GLN A 64 14.82 1.50 15.95
N ARG A 65 15.44 0.50 16.59
CA ARG A 65 16.49 -0.33 15.98
C ARG A 65 15.97 -1.10 14.77
N LEU A 66 14.78 -1.69 14.87
CA LEU A 66 14.21 -2.51 13.80
C LEU A 66 13.66 -1.67 12.65
N SER A 67 13.12 -0.48 12.94
CA SER A 67 12.72 0.50 11.92
C SER A 67 13.92 0.93 11.07
N ASN A 68 15.06 1.23 11.71
CA ASN A 68 16.31 1.57 11.02
C ASN A 68 16.84 0.41 10.16
N TRP A 69 16.64 -0.84 10.58
CA TRP A 69 17.04 -2.00 9.78
C TRP A 69 16.12 -2.21 8.57
N MET A 70 14.81 -2.02 8.74
CA MET A 70 13.82 -2.19 7.67
C MET A 70 13.84 -1.08 6.62
N SER A 71 14.32 0.12 6.95
CA SER A 71 14.55 1.16 5.93
C SER A 71 15.60 0.71 4.91
N ALA A 72 16.57 -0.10 5.33
CA ALA A 72 17.57 -0.72 4.46
C ALA A 72 17.08 -2.01 3.76
N HIS A 73 16.11 -2.74 4.34
CA HIS A 73 15.64 -4.05 3.85
C HIS A 73 14.11 -4.13 3.67
N SER A 74 13.56 -3.27 2.79
CA SER A 74 12.12 -2.96 2.69
C SER A 74 11.17 -4.15 2.43
N ASN A 75 11.65 -5.28 1.89
CA ASN A 75 10.80 -6.36 1.36
C ASN A 75 10.77 -7.68 2.16
N ARG A 76 11.42 -7.77 3.33
CA ARG A 76 11.42 -9.01 4.12
C ARG A 76 11.04 -8.75 5.58
N LEU A 77 10.12 -9.56 6.10
CA LEU A 77 9.85 -9.60 7.54
C LEU A 77 11.07 -10.21 8.25
N PRO A 78 11.63 -9.52 9.25
CA PRO A 78 12.74 -10.07 10.03
C PRO A 78 12.26 -11.23 10.89
N ARG A 79 13.10 -12.25 11.11
CA ARG A 79 12.82 -13.33 12.09
C ARG A 79 12.55 -12.77 13.50
N SER A 80 13.09 -11.59 13.78
CA SER A 80 12.90 -10.87 15.03
C SER A 80 11.48 -10.33 15.22
N ALA A 81 10.57 -10.39 14.23
CA ALA A 81 9.17 -9.97 14.39
C ALA A 81 8.45 -10.68 15.56
N GLN A 82 8.85 -11.92 15.88
CA GLN A 82 8.34 -12.65 17.06
C GLN A 82 8.78 -12.01 18.38
N ALA A 83 9.97 -11.40 18.44
CA ALA A 83 10.45 -10.71 19.63
C ALA A 83 9.62 -9.46 19.95
N TYR A 84 9.03 -8.81 18.93
CA TYR A 84 8.10 -7.71 19.16
C TYR A 84 6.80 -8.18 19.84
N ALA A 85 6.28 -9.36 19.45
CA ALA A 85 5.14 -9.96 20.14
C ALA A 85 5.49 -10.39 21.57
N ALA A 86 6.72 -10.88 21.80
CA ALA A 86 7.21 -11.21 23.14
C ALA A 86 7.31 -9.96 24.05
N LEU A 87 7.81 -8.84 23.54
CA LEU A 87 7.81 -7.57 24.27
C LEU A 87 6.41 -7.09 24.61
N ALA A 88 5.46 -7.20 23.66
CA ALA A 88 4.06 -6.88 23.93
C ALA A 88 3.43 -7.80 25.00
N ALA A 89 3.78 -9.09 25.00
CA ALA A 89 3.36 -10.02 26.05
C ALA A 89 3.94 -9.66 27.42
N LEU A 90 5.20 -9.23 27.48
CA LEU A 90 5.83 -8.74 28.72
C LEU A 90 5.12 -7.49 29.24
N GLU A 91 4.77 -6.54 28.37
CA GLU A 91 3.99 -5.36 28.76
C GLU A 91 2.60 -5.75 29.29
N GLY A 92 1.89 -6.63 28.58
CA GLY A 92 0.57 -7.12 29.02
C GLY A 92 0.63 -7.86 30.35
N THR A 93 1.71 -8.62 30.57
CA THR A 93 1.97 -9.34 31.83
C THR A 93 2.32 -8.36 32.95
N ALA A 94 3.10 -7.31 32.69
CA ALA A 94 3.41 -6.28 33.68
C ALA A 94 2.13 -5.57 34.14
N TRP A 95 1.22 -5.24 33.21
CA TRP A 95 -0.10 -4.71 33.55
C TRP A 95 -0.99 -5.72 34.27
N ALA A 96 -0.98 -6.99 33.87
CA ALA A 96 -1.69 -8.05 34.60
C ALA A 96 -1.18 -8.18 36.05
N LEU A 97 0.13 -8.03 36.25
CA LEU A 97 0.77 -8.15 37.55
C LEU A 97 0.38 -7.02 38.51
N SER A 98 0.08 -5.81 38.02
CA SER A 98 -0.41 -4.74 38.89
C SER A 98 -1.76 -5.07 39.51
N LEU A 99 -2.66 -5.71 38.75
CA LEU A 99 -3.97 -6.12 39.24
C LEU A 99 -3.91 -7.22 40.30
N VAL A 100 -2.86 -8.04 40.29
CA VAL A 100 -2.69 -9.16 41.21
C VAL A 100 -1.86 -8.80 42.44
N LEU A 101 -0.73 -8.10 42.25
CA LEU A 101 0.19 -7.76 43.34
C LEU A 101 -0.20 -6.48 44.07
N LEU A 102 -0.94 -5.58 43.41
CA LEU A 102 -1.31 -4.27 43.93
C LEU A 102 -2.84 -4.07 43.81
N PRO A 103 -3.66 -4.96 44.40
CA PRO A 103 -5.11 -4.81 44.36
C PRO A 103 -5.52 -3.54 45.09
N ALA A 104 -6.46 -2.79 44.52
CA ALA A 104 -6.98 -1.59 45.16
C ALA A 104 -7.63 -1.91 46.51
N ALA A 105 -7.31 -1.13 47.54
CA ALA A 105 -7.86 -1.32 48.88
C ALA A 105 -9.34 -0.90 49.00
N ASN A 106 -9.82 -0.04 48.09
CA ASN A 106 -11.15 0.56 48.12
C ASN A 106 -11.90 0.38 46.79
N ASP A 107 -13.24 0.40 46.83
CA ASP A 107 -14.11 0.32 45.64
C ASP A 107 -13.76 1.36 44.57
N SER A 108 -13.50 2.60 44.98
CA SER A 108 -13.09 3.68 44.08
C SER A 108 -11.76 3.40 43.37
N GLY A 109 -10.81 2.76 44.06
CA GLY A 109 -9.54 2.35 43.48
C GLY A 109 -9.73 1.22 42.48
N ALA A 110 -10.61 0.26 42.78
CA ALA A 110 -10.93 -0.86 41.89
C ALA A 110 -11.62 -0.41 40.59
N VAL A 111 -12.55 0.55 40.68
CA VAL A 111 -13.17 1.17 39.50
C VAL A 111 -12.13 1.91 38.66
N LEU A 112 -11.21 2.63 39.29
CA LEU A 112 -10.17 3.36 38.57
C LEU A 112 -9.15 2.41 37.90
N GLN A 113 -8.79 1.29 38.56
CA GLN A 113 -8.00 0.23 37.95
C GLN A 113 -8.70 -0.35 36.72
N LEU A 114 -10.01 -0.64 36.79
CA LEU A 114 -10.80 -1.08 35.64
C LEU A 114 -10.74 -0.05 34.49
N VAL A 115 -10.94 1.24 34.78
CA VAL A 115 -10.88 2.31 33.77
C VAL A 115 -9.49 2.39 33.12
N LEU A 116 -8.42 2.28 33.91
CA LEU A 116 -7.05 2.28 33.41
C LEU A 116 -6.76 1.05 32.54
N THR A 117 -7.22 -0.14 32.94
CA THR A 117 -7.10 -1.35 32.13
C THR A 117 -7.80 -1.19 30.78
N ILE A 118 -9.01 -0.63 30.76
CA ILE A 118 -9.75 -0.35 29.52
C ILE A 118 -8.98 0.65 28.65
N ALA A 119 -8.51 1.75 29.24
CA ALA A 119 -7.76 2.78 28.52
C ALA A 119 -6.47 2.23 27.89
N VAL A 120 -5.73 1.38 28.61
CA VAL A 120 -4.50 0.75 28.12
C VAL A 120 -4.81 -0.30 27.06
N LEU A 121 -5.84 -1.14 27.25
CA LEU A 121 -6.26 -2.14 26.25
C LEU A 121 -6.66 -1.46 24.93
N LEU A 122 -7.42 -0.36 24.99
CA LEU A 122 -7.83 0.39 23.81
C LEU A 122 -6.69 1.21 23.22
N GLY A 123 -5.84 1.84 24.03
CA GLY A 123 -4.69 2.62 23.56
C GLY A 123 -3.67 1.76 22.82
N THR A 124 -3.44 0.54 23.28
CA THR A 124 -2.49 -0.41 22.66
C THR A 124 -3.00 -1.00 21.34
N LEU A 125 -4.30 -0.88 21.01
CA LEU A 125 -4.81 -1.21 19.66
C LEU A 125 -4.06 -0.43 18.60
N LEU A 126 -3.82 0.87 18.81
CA LEU A 126 -3.16 1.70 17.80
C LEU A 126 -1.74 1.20 17.50
N ALA A 127 -0.98 0.86 18.54
CA ALA A 127 0.40 0.40 18.40
C ALA A 127 0.50 -1.02 17.81
N PHE A 128 -0.35 -1.93 18.27
CA PHE A 128 -0.17 -3.37 18.05
C PHE A 128 -1.10 -3.99 17.00
N ALA A 129 -2.27 -3.37 16.74
CA ALA A 129 -3.23 -3.93 15.78
C ALA A 129 -2.68 -4.09 14.35
N PRO A 130 -1.85 -3.18 13.81
CA PRO A 130 -1.32 -3.35 12.46
C PRO A 130 -0.45 -4.61 12.30
N ALA A 131 0.34 -4.97 13.31
CA ALA A 131 1.15 -6.20 13.32
C ALA A 131 0.33 -7.46 13.65
N GLY A 132 -0.83 -7.32 14.29
CA GLY A 132 -1.74 -8.42 14.59
C GLY A 132 -1.38 -9.21 15.86
N MET A 133 -0.33 -10.04 15.77
CA MET A 133 0.05 -10.95 16.86
C MET A 133 0.44 -10.25 18.18
N PRO A 134 1.14 -9.10 18.18
CA PRO A 134 1.47 -8.37 19.41
C PRO A 134 0.25 -7.93 20.22
N TRP A 135 -0.87 -7.57 19.57
CA TRP A 135 -2.06 -7.13 20.29
C TRP A 135 -2.70 -8.26 21.08
N ILE A 136 -2.77 -9.46 20.48
CA ILE A 136 -3.27 -10.67 21.16
C ILE A 136 -2.36 -11.03 22.34
N ALA A 137 -1.03 -11.00 22.13
CA ALA A 137 -0.03 -11.26 23.16
C ALA A 137 -0.16 -10.28 24.37
N PHE A 138 -0.49 -9.02 24.11
CA PHE A 138 -0.73 -8.02 25.15
C PHE A 138 -2.08 -8.21 25.84
N ALA A 139 -3.16 -8.40 25.06
CA ALA A 139 -4.53 -8.39 25.55
C ALA A 139 -4.89 -9.62 26.39
N VAL A 140 -4.34 -10.80 26.08
CA VAL A 140 -4.71 -12.05 26.76
C VAL A 140 -4.32 -12.05 28.25
N PRO A 141 -3.06 -11.79 28.65
CA PRO A 141 -2.69 -11.75 30.06
C PRO A 141 -3.44 -10.67 30.84
N LEU A 142 -3.52 -9.46 30.26
CA LEU A 142 -4.21 -8.33 30.88
C LEU A 142 -5.70 -8.61 31.08
N GLY A 143 -6.36 -9.12 30.04
CA GLY A 143 -7.79 -9.33 30.09
C GLY A 143 -8.19 -10.48 31.00
N PHE A 144 -7.36 -11.52 31.07
CA PHE A 144 -7.53 -12.61 32.03
C PHE A 144 -7.34 -12.12 33.48
N ALA A 145 -6.28 -11.35 33.76
CA ALA A 145 -6.04 -10.81 35.09
C ALA A 145 -7.17 -9.87 35.55
N GLN A 146 -7.68 -9.01 34.66
CA GLN A 146 -8.82 -8.14 34.97
C GLN A 146 -10.09 -8.96 35.26
N LEU A 147 -10.34 -10.02 34.49
CA LEU A 147 -11.47 -10.91 34.76
C LEU A 147 -11.33 -11.59 36.13
N MET A 148 -10.13 -12.09 36.45
CA MET A 148 -9.86 -12.71 37.76
C MET A 148 -10.04 -11.71 38.90
N PHE A 149 -9.58 -10.47 38.74
CA PHE A 149 -9.77 -9.39 39.71
C PHE A 149 -11.25 -9.09 39.95
N LEU A 150 -12.06 -8.96 38.89
CA LEU A 150 -13.50 -8.73 38.99
C LEU A 150 -14.28 -9.93 39.58
N LEU A 151 -13.71 -11.14 39.49
CA LEU A 151 -14.31 -12.33 40.09
C LEU A 151 -13.94 -12.51 41.56
N SER A 152 -12.77 -12.02 41.98
CA SER A 152 -12.28 -12.12 43.36
C SER A 152 -12.73 -10.96 44.26
N HIS A 153 -13.07 -9.79 43.69
CA HIS A 153 -13.52 -8.63 44.45
C HIS A 153 -15.04 -8.46 44.41
N ASP A 154 -15.63 -8.15 45.56
CA ASP A 154 -17.07 -7.93 45.69
C ASP A 154 -17.41 -6.45 45.50
N LEU A 155 -17.52 -6.03 44.24
CA LEU A 155 -17.82 -4.64 43.88
C LEU A 155 -19.33 -4.34 43.90
N PRO A 156 -19.73 -3.10 44.22
CA PRO A 156 -21.11 -2.66 44.00
C PRO A 156 -21.46 -2.83 42.52
N LEU A 157 -22.66 -3.37 42.24
CA LEU A 157 -23.14 -3.65 40.88
C LEU A 157 -22.25 -4.64 40.09
N ARG A 158 -21.64 -5.63 40.75
CA ARG A 158 -20.76 -6.67 40.14
C ARG A 158 -21.26 -7.26 38.82
N GLN A 159 -22.57 -7.52 38.70
CA GLN A 159 -23.14 -8.05 37.45
C GLN A 159 -22.98 -7.06 36.29
N ILE A 160 -23.21 -5.76 36.53
CA ILE A 160 -23.10 -4.71 35.52
C ILE A 160 -21.62 -4.51 35.13
N THR A 161 -20.69 -4.54 36.10
CA THR A 161 -19.25 -4.39 35.81
C THR A 161 -18.67 -5.57 35.03
N LEU A 162 -19.13 -6.81 35.31
CA LEU A 162 -18.75 -7.97 34.50
C LEU A 162 -19.29 -7.89 33.07
N VAL A 163 -20.54 -7.45 32.90
CA VAL A 163 -21.14 -7.28 31.56
C VAL A 163 -20.43 -6.16 30.79
N SER A 164 -20.14 -5.02 31.43
CA SER A 164 -19.42 -3.92 30.76
C SER A 164 -18.00 -4.33 30.37
N TRP A 165 -17.32 -5.13 31.19
CA TRP A 165 -16.02 -5.69 30.86
C TRP A 165 -16.10 -6.67 29.66
N ALA A 166 -17.08 -7.57 29.64
CA ALA A 166 -17.30 -8.48 28.53
C ALA A 166 -17.59 -7.73 27.22
N LEU A 167 -18.46 -6.70 27.27
CA LEU A 167 -18.73 -5.84 26.12
C LEU A 167 -17.48 -5.08 25.65
N THR A 168 -16.62 -4.66 26.58
CA THR A 168 -15.35 -4.00 26.24
C THR A 168 -14.40 -4.94 25.53
N LEU A 169 -14.28 -6.21 25.97
CA LEU A 169 -13.47 -7.22 25.29
C LEU A 169 -14.00 -7.52 23.88
N ILE A 170 -15.32 -7.66 23.73
CA ILE A 170 -15.97 -7.87 22.43
C ILE A 170 -15.71 -6.66 21.52
N GLY A 171 -15.91 -5.44 22.04
CA GLY A 171 -15.67 -4.19 21.32
C GLY A 171 -14.21 -4.03 20.89
N ALA A 172 -13.26 -4.33 21.77
CA ALA A 172 -11.83 -4.26 21.47
C ALA A 172 -11.42 -5.31 20.42
N ALA A 173 -11.95 -6.53 20.50
CA ALA A 173 -11.73 -7.56 19.49
C ALA A 173 -12.34 -7.19 18.13
N ALA A 174 -13.55 -6.63 18.12
CA ALA A 174 -14.19 -6.13 16.89
C ALA A 174 -13.39 -4.97 16.29
N ALA A 175 -12.97 -4.00 17.11
CA ALA A 175 -12.14 -2.87 16.70
C ALA A 175 -10.80 -3.35 16.11
N PHE A 176 -10.16 -4.34 16.74
CA PHE A 176 -8.94 -4.98 16.22
C PHE A 176 -9.16 -5.57 14.82
N VAL A 177 -10.22 -6.35 14.63
CA VAL A 177 -10.54 -6.99 13.34
C VAL A 177 -10.83 -5.93 12.26
N LEU A 178 -11.65 -4.92 12.58
CA LEU A 178 -12.02 -3.86 11.66
C LEU A 178 -10.82 -3.00 11.26
N LEU A 179 -10.02 -2.56 12.24
CA LEU A 179 -8.83 -1.75 12.00
C LEU A 179 -7.81 -2.51 11.14
N ARG A 180 -7.55 -3.78 11.48
CA ARG A 180 -6.62 -4.62 10.70
C ARG A 180 -7.12 -4.84 9.28
N ARG A 181 -8.42 -5.08 9.09
CA ARG A 181 -9.04 -5.24 7.77
C ARG A 181 -8.90 -3.94 6.95
N ALA A 182 -9.24 -2.79 7.52
CA ALA A 182 -9.15 -1.49 6.86
C ALA A 182 -7.70 -1.11 6.48
N LEU A 183 -6.74 -1.33 7.37
CA LEU A 183 -5.33 -1.09 7.08
C LEU A 183 -4.82 -2.01 5.97
N SER A 184 -5.17 -3.30 6.03
CA SER A 184 -4.77 -4.27 5.01
C SER A 184 -5.33 -3.95 3.62
N SER A 185 -6.60 -3.50 3.53
CA SER A 185 -7.21 -3.11 2.26
C SER A 185 -6.59 -1.83 1.71
N ASN A 186 -6.31 -0.83 2.57
CA ASN A 186 -5.70 0.42 2.15
C ASN A 186 -4.29 0.22 1.60
N VAL A 187 -3.45 -0.54 2.30
CA VAL A 187 -2.09 -0.85 1.85
C VAL A 187 -2.12 -1.67 0.55
N ALA A 188 -3.03 -2.65 0.45
CA ALA A 188 -3.19 -3.45 -0.76
C ALA A 188 -3.64 -2.60 -1.97
N MET A 189 -4.55 -1.65 -1.77
CA MET A 189 -4.98 -0.72 -2.82
C MET A 189 -3.82 0.16 -3.29
N ARG A 190 -3.04 0.72 -2.36
CA ARG A 190 -1.86 1.55 -2.69
C ARG A 190 -0.81 0.78 -3.48
N THR A 191 -0.53 -0.46 -3.09
CA THR A 191 0.44 -1.29 -3.82
C THR A 191 -0.05 -1.64 -5.22
N ARG A 192 -1.34 -1.95 -5.39
CA ARG A 192 -1.94 -2.21 -6.71
C ARG A 192 -1.90 -0.98 -7.61
N ALA A 193 -2.32 0.18 -7.10
CA ALA A 193 -2.31 1.45 -7.83
C ALA A 193 -0.89 1.83 -8.30
N ASN A 194 0.10 1.70 -7.42
CA ASN A 194 1.50 1.98 -7.79
C ASN A 194 2.03 0.98 -8.83
N SER A 195 1.66 -0.30 -8.73
CA SER A 195 2.07 -1.29 -9.73
C SER A 195 1.43 -1.08 -11.10
N SER A 196 0.16 -0.67 -11.14
CA SER A 196 -0.54 -0.35 -12.39
C SER A 196 0.00 0.92 -13.03
N ALA A 197 0.29 1.96 -12.23
CA ALA A 197 0.90 3.19 -12.72
C ALA A 197 2.27 2.92 -13.37
N ARG A 198 3.14 2.15 -12.70
CA ARG A 198 4.45 1.75 -13.25
C ARG A 198 4.33 0.91 -14.52
N ALA A 199 3.36 -0.01 -14.58
CA ALA A 199 3.13 -0.81 -15.78
C ALA A 199 2.67 0.06 -16.96
N GLN A 200 1.82 1.06 -16.71
CA GLN A 200 1.36 2.01 -17.71
C GLN A 200 2.50 2.90 -18.21
N GLU A 201 3.33 3.42 -17.30
CA GLU A 201 4.52 4.21 -17.63
C GLU A 201 5.50 3.42 -18.49
N ALA A 202 5.78 2.17 -18.13
CA ALA A 202 6.66 1.28 -18.90
C ALA A 202 6.09 0.98 -20.29
N ALA A 203 4.79 0.71 -20.40
CA ALA A 203 4.14 0.47 -21.69
C ALA A 203 4.16 1.73 -22.59
N ASN A 204 3.92 2.91 -22.02
CA ASN A 204 4.01 4.18 -22.75
C ASN A 204 5.45 4.50 -23.20
N ALA A 205 6.44 4.22 -22.36
CA ALA A 205 7.86 4.39 -22.69
C ALA A 205 8.27 3.46 -23.85
N GLU A 206 7.85 2.20 -23.81
CA GLU A 206 8.14 1.23 -24.88
C GLU A 206 7.46 1.62 -26.20
N LEU A 207 6.20 2.07 -26.15
CA LEU A 207 5.48 2.56 -27.32
C LEU A 207 6.18 3.78 -27.93
N THR A 208 6.62 4.72 -27.09
CA THR A 208 7.35 5.92 -27.55
C THR A 208 8.67 5.54 -28.21
N ARG A 209 9.42 4.62 -27.61
CA ARG A 209 10.68 4.12 -28.16
C ARG A 209 10.50 3.41 -29.49
N SER A 210 9.49 2.54 -29.61
CA SER A 210 9.17 1.84 -30.86
C SER A 210 8.76 2.82 -31.97
N ARG A 211 7.98 3.85 -31.64
CA ARG A 211 7.60 4.92 -32.60
C ARG A 211 8.81 5.71 -33.07
N GLU A 212 9.73 6.04 -32.17
CA GLU A 212 10.96 6.77 -32.52
C GLU A 212 11.89 5.91 -33.38
N GLN A 213 12.06 4.64 -33.06
CA GLN A 213 12.82 3.69 -33.88
C GLN A 213 12.21 3.52 -35.27
N LEU A 214 10.88 3.39 -35.37
CA LEU A 214 10.19 3.33 -36.66
C LEU A 214 10.43 4.61 -37.46
N ARG A 215 10.32 5.78 -36.83
CA ARG A 215 10.60 7.06 -37.48
C ARG A 215 12.04 7.13 -37.99
N MET A 216 13.02 6.79 -37.17
CA MET A 216 14.43 6.80 -37.58
C MET A 216 14.71 5.80 -38.71
N ALA A 217 14.11 4.60 -38.67
CA ALA A 217 14.26 3.63 -39.74
C ALA A 217 13.69 4.15 -41.06
N LEU A 218 12.50 4.77 -41.02
CA LEU A 218 11.87 5.40 -42.19
C LEU A 218 12.69 6.57 -42.73
N ASP A 219 13.23 7.42 -41.84
CA ASP A 219 14.10 8.54 -42.20
C ASP A 219 15.44 8.04 -42.81
N ALA A 220 16.00 6.93 -42.31
CA ALA A 220 17.27 6.37 -42.80
C ALA A 220 17.16 5.70 -44.18
N ILE A 221 16.06 5.03 -44.48
CA ILE A 221 15.82 4.41 -45.82
C ILE A 221 15.25 5.41 -46.82
N ASP A 222 15.06 6.67 -46.42
CA ASP A 222 14.54 7.75 -47.23
C ASP A 222 13.16 7.46 -47.87
N ALA A 223 12.37 6.59 -47.23
CA ALA A 223 11.13 6.07 -47.80
C ALA A 223 9.90 6.89 -47.39
N GLY A 224 9.01 7.10 -48.36
CA GLY A 224 7.67 7.61 -48.11
C GLY A 224 6.72 6.49 -47.69
N VAL A 225 5.89 6.73 -46.68
CA VAL A 225 4.82 5.81 -46.26
C VAL A 225 3.48 6.42 -46.62
N ALA A 226 2.62 5.62 -47.26
CA ALA A 226 1.24 5.93 -47.52
C ALA A 226 0.39 4.79 -46.95
N ASP A 227 -0.48 5.12 -46.00
CA ASP A 227 -1.50 4.23 -45.47
C ASP A 227 -2.86 4.73 -45.95
N THR A 228 -3.71 3.82 -46.39
CA THR A 228 -5.05 4.13 -46.87
C THR A 228 -6.00 3.08 -46.37
N ASN A 229 -6.93 3.49 -45.51
CA ASN A 229 -8.04 2.65 -45.10
C ASN A 229 -9.00 2.51 -46.28
N VAL A 230 -9.04 1.32 -46.87
CA VAL A 230 -9.87 1.04 -48.05
C VAL A 230 -11.38 1.03 -47.76
N LEU A 231 -11.79 0.90 -46.50
CA LEU A 231 -13.20 0.88 -46.08
C LEU A 231 -13.72 2.29 -45.79
N THR A 232 -12.95 3.10 -45.06
CA THR A 232 -13.36 4.46 -44.66
C THR A 232 -12.91 5.54 -45.65
N GLY A 233 -11.91 5.23 -46.49
CA GLY A 233 -11.28 6.19 -47.40
C GLY A 233 -10.28 7.13 -46.72
N GLU A 234 -10.02 6.97 -45.42
CA GLU A 234 -9.01 7.77 -44.70
C GLU A 234 -7.60 7.47 -45.23
N ARG A 235 -6.83 8.52 -45.50
CA ARG A 235 -5.47 8.43 -46.04
C ARG A 235 -4.48 9.13 -45.11
N SER A 236 -3.39 8.44 -44.76
CA SER A 236 -2.30 8.97 -43.97
C SER A 236 -1.00 8.87 -44.77
N PHE A 237 -0.32 10.00 -44.95
CA PHE A 237 0.95 10.08 -45.68
C PHE A 237 2.05 10.59 -44.75
N SER A 238 3.25 10.01 -44.84
CA SER A 238 4.43 10.55 -44.17
C SER A 238 4.89 11.84 -44.84
N SER A 239 5.54 12.74 -44.09
CA SER A 239 6.10 13.98 -44.65
C SER A 239 7.09 13.70 -45.79
N ARG A 240 7.84 12.59 -45.71
CA ARG A 240 8.77 12.18 -46.76
C ARG A 240 8.06 11.80 -48.06
N TYR A 241 6.93 11.10 -48.00
CA TYR A 241 6.15 10.74 -49.19
C TYR A 241 5.73 11.99 -49.99
N ILE A 242 5.29 13.02 -49.27
CA ILE A 242 4.90 14.33 -49.82
C ILE A 242 6.09 15.01 -50.50
N GLN A 243 7.25 15.01 -49.84
CA GLN A 243 8.51 15.57 -50.38
C GLN A 243 9.03 14.80 -51.61
N ILE A 244 8.95 13.47 -51.62
CA ILE A 244 9.36 12.63 -52.77
C ILE A 244 8.59 13.03 -54.02
N LEU A 245 7.31 13.38 -53.87
CA LEU A 245 6.43 13.83 -54.95
C LEU A 245 6.57 15.32 -55.28
N GLY A 246 7.47 16.04 -54.60
CA GLY A 246 7.79 17.45 -54.88
C GLY A 246 6.85 18.46 -54.22
N TYR A 247 5.99 18.04 -53.28
CA TYR A 247 5.09 18.96 -52.58
C TYR A 247 5.77 19.53 -51.32
N SER A 248 5.66 20.85 -51.13
CA SER A 248 6.18 21.57 -49.97
C SER A 248 5.18 21.69 -48.82
N ASP A 249 3.88 21.62 -49.14
CA ASP A 249 2.79 21.78 -48.18
C ASP A 249 1.86 20.55 -48.17
N ARG A 250 1.47 20.13 -46.96
CA ARG A 250 0.61 18.96 -46.76
C ARG A 250 -0.83 19.24 -47.19
N GLU A 251 -1.32 20.45 -46.99
CA GLU A 251 -2.70 20.80 -47.32
C GLU A 251 -2.91 20.78 -48.84
N SER A 252 -2.00 21.41 -49.59
CA SER A 252 -1.95 21.35 -51.06
C SER A 252 -1.85 19.92 -51.58
N PHE A 253 -0.99 19.09 -50.98
CA PHE A 253 -0.88 17.67 -51.33
C PHE A 253 -2.20 16.92 -51.12
N MET A 254 -2.84 17.06 -49.96
CA MET A 254 -4.07 16.32 -49.66
C MET A 254 -5.24 16.69 -50.58
N GLN A 255 -5.28 17.94 -51.07
CA GLN A 255 -6.32 18.42 -51.99
C GLN A 255 -6.09 17.99 -53.44
N SER A 256 -4.83 17.99 -53.90
CA SER A 256 -4.48 17.75 -55.31
C SER A 256 -4.10 16.30 -55.60
N TYR A 257 -3.55 15.57 -54.62
CA TYR A 257 -2.96 14.26 -54.85
C TYR A 257 -4.00 13.14 -55.03
N LYS A 258 -3.95 12.51 -56.19
CA LYS A 258 -4.69 11.29 -56.52
C LYS A 258 -3.74 10.25 -57.12
N PHE A 259 -3.50 9.18 -56.36
CA PHE A 259 -2.59 8.11 -56.74
C PHE A 259 -2.80 7.60 -58.18
N SER A 260 -4.04 7.36 -58.61
CA SER A 260 -4.35 6.87 -59.96
C SER A 260 -4.04 7.86 -61.08
N GLU A 261 -4.13 9.16 -60.79
CA GLU A 261 -3.87 10.23 -61.77
C GLU A 261 -2.37 10.56 -61.82
N SER A 262 -1.67 10.44 -60.68
CA SER A 262 -0.22 10.65 -60.59
C SER A 262 0.62 9.54 -61.23
N LEU A 263 0.05 8.38 -61.57
CA LEU A 263 0.78 7.33 -62.29
C LEU A 263 0.95 7.69 -63.78
N HIS A 264 2.13 7.41 -64.34
CA HIS A 264 2.38 7.52 -65.78
C HIS A 264 1.36 6.70 -66.59
N PRO A 265 0.82 7.20 -67.72
CA PRO A 265 -0.23 6.51 -68.48
C PRO A 265 0.03 5.03 -68.75
N ASP A 266 1.26 4.69 -69.17
CA ASP A 266 1.68 3.30 -69.44
C ASP A 266 1.68 2.37 -68.22
N ASP A 267 1.82 2.94 -67.01
CA ASP A 267 1.92 2.17 -65.76
C ASP A 267 0.57 2.01 -65.05
N ARG A 268 -0.45 2.81 -65.42
CA ARG A 268 -1.76 2.87 -64.73
C ARG A 268 -2.48 1.54 -64.69
N ASP A 269 -2.62 0.88 -65.83
CA ASP A 269 -3.40 -0.36 -65.93
C ASP A 269 -2.73 -1.52 -65.18
N ARG A 270 -1.41 -1.64 -65.30
CA ARG A 270 -0.60 -2.64 -64.58
C ARG A 270 -0.75 -2.48 -63.06
N VAL A 271 -0.51 -1.27 -62.54
CA VAL A 271 -0.58 -0.99 -61.09
C VAL A 271 -2.01 -1.16 -60.57
N ARG A 272 -3.03 -0.74 -61.33
CA ARG A 272 -4.44 -0.90 -60.95
C ARG A 272 -4.83 -2.37 -60.80
N ILE A 273 -4.43 -3.23 -61.74
CA ILE A 273 -4.71 -4.67 -61.70
C ILE A 273 -3.99 -5.31 -60.50
N ALA A 274 -2.71 -4.99 -60.30
CA ALA A 274 -1.92 -5.50 -59.17
C ALA A 274 -2.54 -5.07 -57.83
N ARG A 275 -2.92 -3.80 -57.69
CA ARG A 275 -3.57 -3.27 -56.50
C ARG A 275 -4.93 -3.92 -56.24
N ARG A 276 -5.72 -4.18 -57.28
CA ARG A 276 -7.00 -4.87 -57.15
C ARG A 276 -6.82 -6.32 -56.70
N ARG A 277 -5.82 -7.02 -57.23
CA ARG A 277 -5.46 -8.37 -56.77
C ARG A 277 -5.05 -8.38 -55.29
N HIS A 278 -4.28 -7.39 -54.85
CA HIS A 278 -3.91 -7.25 -53.44
C HIS A 278 -5.12 -7.06 -52.53
N ILE A 279 -6.06 -6.20 -52.91
CA ILE A 279 -7.27 -5.93 -52.12
C ILE A 279 -8.21 -7.15 -52.12
N ASP A 280 -8.48 -7.72 -53.30
CA ASP A 280 -9.51 -8.75 -53.44
C ASP A 280 -9.01 -10.15 -52.99
N GLN A 281 -7.70 -10.41 -53.08
CA GLN A 281 -7.11 -11.75 -52.87
C GLN A 281 -6.01 -11.78 -51.80
N GLY A 282 -5.61 -10.64 -51.23
CA GLY A 282 -4.53 -10.56 -50.25
C GLY A 282 -3.11 -10.80 -50.81
N ALA A 283 -2.94 -10.85 -52.13
CA ALA A 283 -1.64 -11.07 -52.77
C ALA A 283 -0.66 -9.92 -52.51
N ALA A 284 0.63 -10.16 -52.31
CA ALA A 284 1.61 -9.09 -52.08
C ALA A 284 1.68 -8.10 -53.26
N LEU A 285 1.61 -6.79 -52.98
CA LEU A 285 1.77 -5.72 -53.98
C LEU A 285 3.21 -5.22 -53.99
N ARG A 286 3.97 -5.53 -55.04
CA ARG A 286 5.31 -4.99 -55.27
C ARG A 286 5.43 -4.60 -56.73
N GLU A 287 5.38 -3.29 -56.99
CA GLU A 287 5.41 -2.73 -58.34
C GLU A 287 6.37 -1.55 -58.40
N GLU A 288 7.15 -1.48 -59.47
CA GLU A 288 7.93 -0.30 -59.84
C GLU A 288 7.16 0.48 -60.90
N CYS A 289 6.89 1.76 -60.63
CA CYS A 289 6.10 2.62 -61.49
C CYS A 289 6.63 4.05 -61.50
N ARG A 290 6.38 4.78 -62.58
CA ARG A 290 6.70 6.21 -62.69
C ARG A 290 5.54 7.03 -62.15
N MET A 291 5.85 7.96 -61.25
CA MET A 291 4.88 8.93 -60.72
C MET A 291 5.23 10.35 -61.16
N GLN A 292 4.20 11.11 -61.46
CA GLN A 292 4.28 12.53 -61.78
C GLN A 292 4.50 13.33 -60.51
N ARG A 293 5.49 14.23 -60.54
CA ARG A 293 5.78 15.17 -59.46
C ARG A 293 4.93 16.43 -59.61
N ALA A 294 4.90 17.26 -58.57
CA ALA A 294 4.14 18.52 -58.57
C ALA A 294 4.58 19.51 -59.69
N ASP A 295 5.81 19.40 -60.18
CA ASP A 295 6.41 20.26 -61.20
C ASP A 295 6.19 19.80 -62.66
N GLY A 296 5.58 18.63 -62.87
CA GLY A 296 5.21 18.12 -64.20
C GLY A 296 6.04 16.94 -64.67
#